data_AF-A0A3D2M2U9-F1
#
_entry.id   AF-A0A3D2M2U9-F1
#
_cell.length_a   1.000
_cell.length_b   1.000
_cell.length_c   1.000
_cell.angle_alpha   90.00
_cell.angle_beta   90.00
_cell.angle_gamma   90.00
#
_symmetry.space_group_name_H-M   'P 1'
#
loop_
_entity.id
_entity.type
_entity.pdbx_description
1 polymer ?
#
loop_
_entity_poly.entity_id
_entity_poly.type
_entity_poly.pdbx_seq_one_letter_code
_entity_poly.pdbx_strand_id
1 'polypeptide(L)' 'MSIWHCPPVLEQLNAHGQNTIVELLDIRFEAVDDDSLTASMVVDSRTHQPYGLLHGGASV' A
#
# COMPACT_ATOMS: atom_id res chain seq x y z
N MET A 1 -4.49 19.65 -14.80
CA MET A 1 -3.09 19.21 -14.86
C MET A 1 -2.95 18.19 -13.77
N SER A 2 -2.35 17.03 -14.06
CA SER A 2 -2.13 16.00 -13.05
C SER A 2 -1.05 16.42 -12.03
N ILE A 3 -1.11 15.87 -10.82
CA ILE A 3 -0.10 16.04 -9.77
C ILE A 3 1.21 15.28 -10.04
N TRP A 4 1.24 14.39 -11.04
CA TRP A 4 2.35 13.48 -11.29
C TRP A 4 3.46 14.11 -12.15
N HIS A 5 4.71 14.04 -11.69
CA HIS A 5 5.89 14.35 -12.52
C HIS A 5 6.23 13.23 -13.51
N CYS A 6 5.97 11.98 -13.12
CA CYS A 6 6.11 10.78 -13.95
C CYS A 6 4.82 9.97 -13.80
N PRO A 7 4.14 9.59 -14.90
CA PRO A 7 2.89 8.83 -14.81
C PRO A 7 3.09 7.51 -14.06
N PRO A 8 2.40 7.28 -12.94
CA PRO A 8 2.52 6.05 -12.18
C PRO A 8 1.88 4.87 -12.92
N VAL A 9 2.57 3.73 -12.90
CA VAL A 9 2.07 2.45 -13.43
C VAL A 9 1.92 1.47 -12.27
N LEU A 10 0.68 1.04 -11.98
CA LEU A 10 0.36 0.23 -10.80
C LEU A 10 1.21 -1.05 -10.70
N GLU A 11 1.44 -1.73 -11.83
CA GLU A 11 2.28 -2.94 -11.87
C GLU A 11 3.72 -2.66 -11.42
N GLN A 12 4.31 -1.55 -11.88
CA GLN A 12 5.66 -1.14 -11.48
C GLN A 12 5.72 -0.74 -10.00
N LEU A 13 4.70 -0.02 -9.51
CA LEU A 13 4.61 0.35 -8.10
C LEU A 13 4.53 -0.88 -7.18
N ASN A 14 3.71 -1.87 -7.55
CA ASN A 14 3.61 -3.12 -6.80
C ASN A 14 4.91 -3.94 -6.90
N ALA A 15 5.58 -3.96 -8.06
CA ALA A 15 6.87 -4.65 -8.22
C ALA A 15 7.99 -4.04 -7.36
N HIS A 16 7.97 -2.72 -7.12
CA HIS A 16 8.92 -2.07 -6.21
C HIS A 16 8.79 -2.52 -4.75
N GLY A 17 7.66 -3.12 -4.37
CA GLY A 17 7.43 -3.65 -3.02
C GLY A 17 8.17 -4.97 -2.74
N GLN A 18 8.73 -5.63 -3.77
CA GLN A 18 9.39 -6.94 -3.62
C GLN A 18 10.55 -6.90 -2.64
N ASN A 19 10.59 -7.88 -1.74
CA ASN A 19 11.55 -8.02 -0.64
C ASN A 19 11.56 -6.83 0.33
N THR A 20 10.42 -6.16 0.51
CA THR A 20 10.24 -5.07 1.48
C THR A 20 9.05 -5.36 2.43
N ILE A 21 8.81 -4.47 3.39
CA ILE A 21 7.65 -4.55 4.28
C ILE A 21 6.32 -4.42 3.53
N VAL A 22 6.30 -3.77 2.36
CA VAL A 22 5.12 -3.62 1.51
C VAL A 22 4.60 -5.00 1.07
N GLU A 23 5.50 -5.88 0.63
CA GLU A 23 5.16 -7.26 0.28
C GLU A 23 4.77 -8.07 1.52
N LEU A 24 5.53 -7.96 2.61
CA LEU A 24 5.27 -8.73 3.84
C LEU A 24 3.87 -8.45 4.42
N LEU A 25 3.44 -7.19 4.38
CA LEU A 25 2.13 -6.74 4.88
C LEU A 25 1.04 -6.76 3.80
N ASP A 26 1.34 -7.23 2.59
CA ASP A 26 0.40 -7.33 1.47
C ASP A 26 -0.30 -6.00 1.16
N ILE A 27 0.50 -4.94 1.13
CA ILE A 27 0.08 -3.61 0.69
C ILE A 27 0.03 -3.61 -0.85
N ARG A 28 -1.05 -3.12 -1.43
CA ARG A 28 -1.29 -3.13 -2.88
C ARG A 28 -1.72 -1.76 -3.36
N PHE A 29 -1.09 -1.25 -4.42
CA PHE A 29 -1.57 -0.08 -5.14
C PHE A 29 -2.71 -0.51 -6.09
N GLU A 30 -3.88 0.10 -5.95
CA GLU A 30 -5.14 -0.36 -6.56
C GLU A 30 -5.65 0.57 -7.67
N ALA A 31 -5.46 1.88 -7.53
CA ALA A 31 -5.97 2.86 -8.47
C ALA A 31 -5.13 4.12 -8.50
N VAL A 32 -5.08 4.77 -9.67
CA VAL A 32 -4.45 6.06 -9.84
C VAL A 32 -5.26 6.94 -10.78
N ASP A 33 -5.48 8.17 -10.33
CA ASP A 33 -6.19 9.23 -11.04
C ASP A 33 -5.26 10.44 -11.15
N ASP A 34 -5.69 11.50 -11.85
CA ASP A 34 -4.85 12.69 -12.07
C ASP A 34 -4.37 13.36 -10.77
N ASP A 35 -5.13 13.22 -9.68
CA ASP A 35 -4.93 13.90 -8.40
C ASP A 35 -4.85 12.94 -7.19
N SER A 36 -4.84 11.62 -7.39
CA SER A 36 -4.82 10.66 -6.26
C SER A 36 -4.20 9.31 -6.61
N LEU A 37 -3.63 8.65 -5.60
CA LEU A 37 -3.17 7.27 -5.65
C LEU A 37 -3.81 6.52 -4.48
N THR A 38 -4.42 5.37 -4.76
CA THR A 38 -5.11 4.54 -3.77
C THR A 38 -4.36 3.24 -3.55
N ALA A 39 -4.23 2.83 -2.30
CA ALA A 39 -3.67 1.54 -1.91
C ALA A 39 -4.53 0.84 -0.85
N SER A 40 -4.46 -0.48 -0.78
CA SER A 40 -5.12 -1.33 0.20
C SER A 40 -4.08 -2.11 1.03
N MET A 41 -4.49 -2.59 2.20
CA MET A 41 -3.71 -3.49 3.06
C MET A 41 -4.66 -4.43 3.79
N VAL A 42 -4.28 -5.70 3.90
CA VAL A 42 -5.06 -6.71 4.63
C VAL A 42 -5.09 -6.44 6.14
N VAL A 43 -6.20 -6.80 6.79
CA VAL A 43 -6.33 -6.79 8.25
C VAL A 43 -6.40 -8.24 8.74
N ASP A 44 -5.23 -8.79 9.07
CA ASP A 44 -5.07 -10.15 9.59
C ASP A 44 -3.88 -10.25 10.56
N SER A 45 -3.46 -11.47 10.91
CA SER A 45 -2.34 -11.70 11.85
C SER A 45 -1.03 -11.00 11.49
N ARG A 46 -0.82 -10.62 10.23
CA ARG A 46 0.35 -9.87 9.76
C ARG A 46 0.31 -8.40 10.20
N THR A 47 -0.90 -7.84 10.33
CA THR A 47 -1.14 -6.41 10.62
C THR A 47 -1.87 -6.18 11.94
N HIS A 48 -2.23 -7.24 12.67
CA HIS A 48 -2.82 -7.14 13.99
C HIS A 48 -1.82 -6.72 15.07
N GLN A 49 -2.26 -5.91 16.03
CA GLN A 49 -1.60 -5.77 17.33
C GLN A 49 -1.96 -6.97 18.26
N PRO A 50 -1.31 -7.14 19.43
CA PRO A 50 -1.47 -8.32 20.28
C PRO A 50 -2.88 -8.63 20.81
N TYR A 51 -3.79 -7.66 20.77
CA TYR A 51 -5.21 -7.77 21.11
C TYR A 51 -6.13 -7.98 19.90
N GLY A 52 -5.59 -8.27 18.71
CA GLY A 52 -6.35 -8.68 17.53
C GLY A 52 -7.02 -7.55 16.74
N LEU A 53 -6.66 -6.30 17.00
CA LEU A 53 -7.08 -5.14 16.20
C LEU A 53 -6.01 -4.78 15.18
N LEU A 54 -6.34 -4.01 14.14
CA LEU A 54 -5.33 -3.41 13.27
C LEU A 54 -4.33 -2.60 14.10
N HIS A 55 -3.03 -2.90 13.94
CA HIS A 55 -1.96 -2.19 14.63
C HIS A 55 -1.90 -0.75 14.13
N GLY A 56 -1.97 0.24 15.02
CA GLY A 56 -1.95 1.66 14.62
C GLY A 56 -0.72 2.01 13.77
N GLY A 57 0.46 1.52 14.15
CA GLY A 57 1.71 1.63 13.38
C GLY A 57 1.69 1.02 11.97
N ALA A 58 0.68 0.24 11.60
CA ALA A 58 0.51 -0.29 10.25
C ALA A 58 -0.38 0.64 9.37
N SER A 59 -1.06 1.64 9.95
CA SER A 59 -1.93 2.57 9.22
C SER A 59 -1.47 4.03 9.23
N VAL A 60 -0.59 4.40 10.18
CA VAL A 60 -0.15 5.79 10.42
C VAL A 60 1.03 6.23 9.57
#